data_AF-A0A8E2J0K8-F1
#
_entry.id   AF-A0A8E2J0K8-F1
#
_cell.length_a   1.000
_cell.length_b   1.000
_cell.length_c   1.000
_cell.angle_alpha   90.00
_cell.angle_beta   90.00
_cell.angle_gamma   90.00
#
_symmetry.space_group_name_H-M   'P 1'
#
loop_
_entity.id
_entity.type
_entity.pdbx_description
1 polymer ?
#
loop_
_entity_poly.entity_id
_entity_poly.type
_entity_poly.pdbx_seq_one_letter_code
_entity_poly.pdbx_strand_id
1 'polypeptide(L)'
;MLGRLNQSKAYTMVILLATDRLVQPQVDPIIWAHGRRNMGLMDAGIAPVIVPVTSPEGPAGFALFATDPDKTRRIMDADPGVVAGVFTYEIHPCRGFPGSALT
;
A
#
# COMPACT_ATOMS: atom_id res chain seq x y z
N MET A 1 29.09 -2.03 -10.84
CA MET A 1 27.64 -2.26 -11.09
C MET A 1 27.13 -3.48 -10.32
N LEU A 2 27.70 -4.67 -10.52
CA LEU A 2 27.31 -5.90 -9.80
C LEU A 2 27.33 -5.76 -8.26
N GLY A 3 28.37 -5.13 -7.69
CA GLY A 3 28.44 -4.92 -6.24
C GLY A 3 27.31 -4.07 -5.63
N ARG A 4 26.68 -3.18 -6.43
CA ARG A 4 25.53 -2.38 -5.98
C ARG A 4 24.22 -3.17 -6.02
N LEU A 5 24.08 -4.13 -6.92
CA LEU A 5 22.89 -5.00 -6.98
C LEU A 5 22.75 -5.88 -5.73
N ASN A 6 23.88 -6.32 -5.17
CA ASN A 6 23.94 -7.12 -3.93
C ASN A 6 23.47 -6.35 -2.69
N GLN A 7 23.42 -5.02 -2.75
CA GLN A 7 22.95 -4.16 -1.65
C GLN A 7 21.44 -3.86 -1.74
N SER A 8 20.73 -4.42 -2.71
CA SER A 8 19.28 -4.26 -2.83
C SER A 8 18.57 -4.76 -1.56
N LYS A 9 17.46 -4.11 -1.21
CA LYS A 9 16.67 -4.46 -0.02
C LYS A 9 15.33 -5.05 -0.44
N ALA A 10 14.83 -6.01 0.33
CA ALA A 10 13.52 -6.59 0.11
C ALA A 10 12.43 -5.62 0.59
N TYR A 11 11.36 -5.52 -0.19
CA TYR A 11 10.16 -4.75 0.10
C TYR A 11 8.95 -5.55 -0.36
N THR A 12 7.76 -5.07 -0.02
CA THR A 12 6.51 -5.62 -0.55
C THR A 12 5.72 -4.50 -1.20
N MET A 13 5.42 -4.64 -2.49
CA MET A 13 4.49 -3.75 -3.19
C MET A 13 3.07 -4.25 -2.98
N VAL A 14 2.17 -3.33 -2.67
CA VAL A 14 0.73 -3.54 -2.61
C VAL A 14 0.07 -2.75 -3.72
N ILE A 15 -0.78 -3.44 -4.49
CA ILE A 15 -1.72 -2.81 -5.42
C ILE A 15 -3.09 -2.87 -4.76
N LEU A 16 -3.67 -1.71 -4.46
CA LEU A 16 -5.00 -1.59 -3.88
C LEU A 16 -6.02 -1.45 -5.00
N LEU A 17 -7.07 -2.27 -4.99
CA LEU A 17 -8.11 -2.30 -6.02
C LEU A 17 -9.45 -1.91 -5.40
N ALA A 18 -10.19 -1.03 -6.08
CA ALA A 18 -11.56 -0.74 -5.72
C ALA A 18 -12.47 -1.91 -6.06
N THR A 19 -13.53 -2.10 -5.27
CA THR A 19 -14.64 -3.00 -5.60
C THR A 19 -15.89 -2.19 -5.92
N ASP A 20 -16.95 -2.85 -6.38
CA ASP A 20 -18.26 -2.23 -6.60
C ASP A 20 -18.89 -1.65 -5.30
N ARG A 21 -18.30 -1.93 -4.12
CA ARG A 21 -18.72 -1.32 -2.85
C ARG A 21 -18.15 0.07 -2.63
N LEU A 22 -17.18 0.51 -3.43
CA LEU A 22 -16.65 1.87 -3.37
C LEU A 22 -17.68 2.84 -3.99
N VAL A 23 -18.73 3.14 -3.24
CA VAL A 23 -19.80 4.05 -3.67
C VAL A 23 -19.80 5.27 -2.74
N GLN A 24 -19.22 6.36 -3.21
CA GLN A 24 -19.20 7.62 -2.46
C GLN A 24 -20.54 8.37 -2.62
N PRO A 25 -21.02 9.08 -1.58
CA PRO A 25 -20.34 9.34 -0.30
C PRO A 25 -20.57 8.27 0.79
N GLN A 26 -21.26 7.17 0.48
CA GLN A 26 -21.78 6.23 1.48
C GLN A 26 -20.66 5.55 2.30
N VAL A 27 -19.49 5.37 1.68
CA VAL A 27 -18.32 4.77 2.31
C VAL A 27 -17.28 5.78 2.81
N ASP A 28 -17.56 7.09 2.74
CA ASP A 28 -16.60 8.13 3.14
C ASP A 28 -16.00 7.92 4.54
N PRO A 29 -16.78 7.57 5.58
CA PRO A 29 -16.21 7.30 6.90
C PRO A 29 -15.16 6.17 6.89
N ILE A 30 -15.35 5.15 6.04
CA ILE A 30 -14.40 4.04 5.85
C ILE A 30 -13.15 4.54 5.13
N ILE A 31 -13.30 5.38 4.09
CA ILE A 31 -12.18 5.99 3.37
C ILE A 31 -11.34 6.88 4.30
N TRP A 32 -11.97 7.66 5.18
CA TRP A 32 -11.27 8.47 6.17
C TRP A 32 -10.51 7.61 7.19
N ALA A 33 -11.11 6.51 7.65
CA ALA A 33 -10.43 5.57 8.54
C ALA A 33 -9.23 4.90 7.87
N HIS A 34 -9.38 4.46 6.63
CA HIS A 34 -8.30 3.93 5.78
C HIS A 34 -7.17 4.96 5.61
N GLY A 35 -7.49 6.20 5.22
CA GLY A 35 -6.50 7.27 5.04
C GLY A 35 -5.74 7.60 6.34
N ARG A 36 -6.44 7.71 7.47
CA ARG A 36 -5.81 7.94 8.79
C ARG A 36 -4.84 6.82 9.16
N ARG A 37 -5.24 5.57 8.91
CA ARG A 37 -4.42 4.39 9.16
C ARG A 37 -3.15 4.41 8.30
N ASN A 38 -3.26 4.81 7.03
CA ASN A 38 -2.12 4.95 6.12
C ASN A 38 -1.11 6.00 6.60
N MET A 39 -1.58 7.15 7.11
CA MET A 39 -0.69 8.14 7.72
C MET A 39 0.10 7.55 8.89
N GLY A 40 -0.55 6.78 9.77
CA GLY A 40 0.14 6.11 10.87
C GLY A 40 1.19 5.07 10.42
N LEU A 41 0.93 4.35 9.32
CA LEU A 41 1.92 3.44 8.73
C LEU A 41 3.12 4.17 8.13
N MET A 42 2.89 5.34 7.53
CA MET A 42 3.93 6.19 6.97
C MET A 42 4.81 6.76 8.08
N ASP A 43 4.21 7.32 9.13
CA ASP A 43 4.93 7.86 10.29
C ASP A 43 5.78 6.79 11.00
N ALA A 44 5.30 5.54 11.03
CA ALA A 44 6.04 4.41 11.59
C ALA A 44 7.13 3.85 10.65
N GLY A 45 7.27 4.37 9.43
CA GLY A 45 8.20 3.84 8.41
C GLY A 45 7.85 2.44 7.89
N ILE A 46 6.63 1.95 8.16
CA ILE A 46 6.17 0.62 7.76
C ILE A 46 5.77 0.63 6.28
N ALA A 47 5.04 1.66 5.85
CA ALA A 47 4.66 1.89 4.46
C ALA A 47 5.10 3.30 4.04
N PRO A 48 6.41 3.51 3.79
CA PRO A 48 6.97 4.84 3.53
C PRO A 48 6.49 5.48 2.23
N VAL A 49 5.92 4.70 1.30
CA VAL A 49 5.34 5.22 0.05
C VAL A 49 3.92 4.73 -0.07
N ILE A 50 2.96 5.66 -0.10
CA ILE A 50 1.54 5.39 -0.32
C ILE A 50 1.05 6.42 -1.33
N VAL A 51 0.52 5.95 -2.45
CA VAL A 51 0.17 6.76 -3.61
C VAL A 51 -1.25 6.38 -4.06
N PRO A 52 -2.29 7.06 -3.56
CA PRO A 52 -3.63 6.96 -4.12
C PRO A 52 -3.58 7.37 -5.60
N VAL A 53 -4.24 6.60 -6.46
CA VAL A 53 -4.34 6.91 -7.88
C VAL A 53 -5.47 7.93 -8.07
N THR A 54 -5.21 8.96 -8.86
CA THR A 54 -6.18 10.03 -9.14
C THR A 54 -7.07 9.73 -10.35
N SER A 55 -6.64 8.80 -11.22
CA SER A 55 -7.45 8.30 -12.32
C SER A 55 -8.58 7.43 -11.78
N PRO A 56 -9.83 7.59 -12.27
CA PRO A 56 -10.91 6.67 -11.96
C PRO A 56 -10.73 5.29 -12.63
N GLU A 57 -9.91 5.24 -13.69
CA GLU A 57 -9.56 4.02 -14.40
C GLU A 57 -8.26 3.46 -13.81
N GLY A 58 -8.33 2.29 -13.17
CA GLY A 58 -7.17 1.56 -12.66
C GLY A 58 -7.29 1.16 -11.18
N PRO A 59 -6.16 0.75 -10.56
CA PRO A 59 -6.08 0.52 -9.13
C PRO A 59 -6.47 1.76 -8.34
N ALA A 60 -7.01 1.58 -7.13
CA ALA A 60 -7.29 2.66 -6.19
C ALA A 60 -5.99 3.30 -5.64
N GLY A 61 -4.90 2.55 -5.59
CA GLY A 61 -3.64 3.05 -5.07
C GLY A 61 -2.51 2.03 -5.12
N PHE A 62 -1.30 2.54 -4.87
CA PHE A 62 -0.09 1.73 -4.68
C PHE A 62 0.51 2.02 -3.32
N ALA A 63 1.09 1.01 -2.68
CA ALA A 63 1.85 1.19 -1.46
C ALA A 63 3.10 0.32 -1.45
N LEU A 64 4.24 0.89 -1.05
CA LEU A 64 5.48 0.14 -0.84
C LEU A 64 5.69 -0.04 0.66
N PHE A 65 5.69 -1.29 1.11
CA PHE A 65 5.94 -1.67 2.49
C PHE A 65 7.40 -2.06 2.71
N ALA A 66 7.97 -1.57 3.80
CA ALA A 66 9.28 -1.95 4.33
C ALA A 66 9.22 -3.23 5.17
N THR A 67 8.27 -4.13 4.86
CA THR A 67 8.04 -5.39 5.56
C THR A 67 8.00 -6.56 4.57
N ASP A 68 8.12 -7.78 5.10
CA ASP A 68 7.93 -9.01 4.31
C ASP A 68 6.46 -9.19 3.88
N PRO A 69 6.19 -10.09 2.91
CA PRO A 69 4.84 -10.30 2.39
C PRO A 69 3.82 -10.76 3.42
N ASP A 70 4.22 -11.56 4.41
CA ASP A 70 3.31 -12.11 5.41
C ASP A 70 2.87 -11.06 6.42
N LYS A 71 3.82 -10.25 6.90
CA LYS A 71 3.52 -9.10 7.73
C LYS A 71 2.68 -8.07 6.97
N THR A 72 3.01 -7.82 5.69
CA THR A 72 2.24 -6.91 4.84
C THR A 72 0.80 -7.40 4.68
N ARG A 73 0.58 -8.70 4.47
CA ARG A 73 -0.76 -9.29 4.39
C ARG A 73 -1.57 -9.07 5.66
N ARG A 74 -0.99 -9.35 6.83
CA ARG A 74 -1.66 -9.13 8.13
C ARG A 74 -2.04 -7.66 8.34
N ILE A 75 -1.20 -6.75 7.87
CA ILE A 75 -1.52 -5.31 7.89
C ILE A 75 -2.70 -5.06 6.94
N MET A 76 -2.64 -5.48 5.68
CA MET A 76 -3.70 -5.23 4.71
C MET A 76 -5.03 -5.89 5.08
N ASP A 77 -5.04 -7.08 5.67
CA ASP A 77 -6.24 -7.76 6.18
C ASP A 77 -6.94 -6.99 7.30
N ALA A 78 -6.20 -6.15 8.03
CA ALA A 78 -6.73 -5.27 9.07
C ALA A 78 -7.05 -3.86 8.54
N ASP A 79 -6.96 -3.61 7.23
CA ASP A 79 -7.33 -2.32 6.65
C ASP A 79 -8.84 -2.06 6.76
N PRO A 80 -9.28 -0.88 7.22
CA PRO A 80 -10.71 -0.57 7.32
C PRO A 80 -11.47 -0.75 6.01
N GLY A 81 -10.88 -0.35 4.88
CA GLY A 81 -11.48 -0.47 3.56
C GLY A 81 -11.50 -1.91 3.06
N VAL A 82 -10.48 -2.71 3.36
CA VAL A 82 -10.46 -4.14 3.04
C VAL A 82 -11.48 -4.92 3.88
N VAL A 83 -11.52 -4.68 5.19
CA VAL A 83 -12.48 -5.34 6.10
C VAL A 83 -13.92 -5.02 5.72
N ALA A 84 -14.20 -3.79 5.28
CA ALA A 84 -15.52 -3.40 4.78
C ALA A 84 -15.84 -3.96 3.37
N GLY A 85 -14.86 -4.54 2.68
CA GLY A 85 -14.96 -5.01 1.30
C GLY A 85 -15.01 -3.88 0.27
N VAL A 86 -14.68 -2.65 0.65
CA VAL A 86 -14.54 -1.48 -0.24
C VAL A 86 -13.31 -1.63 -1.13
N PHE A 87 -12.26 -2.25 -0.60
CA PHE A 87 -11.04 -2.57 -1.32
C PHE A 87 -10.74 -4.07 -1.30
N THR A 88 -10.07 -4.53 -2.35
CA THR A 88 -9.25 -5.73 -2.33
C THR A 88 -7.81 -5.35 -2.67
N TYR A 89 -6.86 -6.28 -2.56
CA TYR A 89 -5.46 -5.95 -2.80
C TYR A 89 -4.66 -7.14 -3.33
N GLU A 90 -3.56 -6.81 -4.00
CA GLU A 90 -2.54 -7.76 -4.42
C GLU A 90 -1.22 -7.47 -3.69
N ILE A 91 -0.43 -8.52 -3.47
CA ILE A 91 0.89 -8.44 -2.83
C ILE A 91 1.95 -8.95 -3.80
N HIS A 92 2.99 -8.14 -4.01
CA HIS A 92 4.10 -8.43 -4.90
C HIS A 92 5.44 -8.22 -4.16
N PRO A 93 6.14 -9.30 -3.76
CA PRO A 93 7.48 -9.20 -3.17
C PRO A 93 8.45 -8.57 -4.19
N CYS A 94 9.19 -7.54 -3.77
CA CYS A 94 10.06 -6.80 -4.69
C CYS A 94 11.39 -6.42 -4.03
N ARG A 95 12.32 -5.89 -4.83
CA ARG A 95 13.62 -5.42 -4.35
C ARG A 95 13.87 -3.98 -4.80
N GLY A 96 14.23 -3.13 -3.86
CA GLY A 96 14.60 -1.73 -4.12
C GLY A 96 16.11 -1.60 -4.30
N PHE A 97 16.53 -0.75 -5.23
CA PHE A 97 17.95 -0.45 -5.43
C PHE A 97 18.51 0.44 -4.31
N PRO A 98 19.81 0.32 -3.99
CA PRO A 98 20.43 1.18 -3.00
C PRO A 98 20.35 2.65 -3.40
N GLY A 99 19.88 3.48 -2.47
CA GLY A 99 19.72 4.93 -2.67
C GLY A 99 18.43 5.36 -3.35
N SER A 100 17.54 4.43 -3.73
CA SER A 100 16.21 4.79 -4.22
C SER A 100 15.37 5.42 -3.10
N ALA A 101 14.97 6.68 -3.31
CA ALA A 101 14.13 7.44 -2.41
C ALA A 101 13.29 8.44 -3.22
N LEU A 102 12.16 8.84 -2.65
CA LEU A 102 11.43 10.03 -3.10
C LEU A 102 12.13 11.27 -2.54
N THR A 103 12.04 12.39 -3.28
CA THR A 103 12.64 13.68 -2.93
C THR A 103 11.71 14.55 -2.12
#